data_AF-A0A2D6E550-F1
#
_entry.id   AF-A0A2D6E550-F1
#
_cell.length_a   1.000
_cell.length_b   1.000
_cell.length_c   1.000
_cell.angle_alpha   90.00
_cell.angle_beta   90.00
_cell.angle_gamma   90.00
#
_symmetry.space_group_name_H-M   'P 1'
#
loop_
_entity.id
_entity.type
_entity.pdbx_description
1 polymer ?
#
loop_
_entity_poly.entity_id
_entity_poly.type
_entity_poly.pdbx_seq_one_letter_code
_entity_poly.pdbx_strand_id
1 'polypeptide(L)'
;MENTDELLERIKNRDKKIEDFKQVLTSIHKNESKTKVLWLEIYENAVTDRENAYILFHEAYTTMMKSTAEHIATGPILNKYLERMNKANDQLLKLAELVAKAEENLTKIDPDDLFSQIKEN
;
A
#
# COMPACT_ATOMS: atom_id res chain seq x y z
N MET A 1 16.87 -9.95 18.21
CA MET A 1 15.78 -9.03 18.60
C MET A 1 16.09 -7.75 17.87
N GLU A 2 15.21 -7.31 16.97
CA GLU A 2 15.41 -6.08 16.17
C GLU A 2 15.69 -4.93 17.16
N ASN A 3 16.77 -4.19 16.93
CA ASN A 3 17.13 -3.05 17.78
C ASN A 3 16.08 -1.93 17.56
N THR A 4 15.76 -1.16 18.60
CA THR A 4 14.96 0.07 18.52
C THR A 4 15.33 0.96 17.32
N ASP A 5 16.61 1.09 16.97
CA ASP A 5 17.09 1.84 15.82
C ASP A 5 16.60 1.29 14.48
N GLU A 6 16.61 -0.04 14.33
CA GLU A 6 16.13 -0.72 13.12
C GLU A 6 14.61 -0.56 12.98
N LEU A 7 13.86 -0.66 14.09
CA LEU A 7 12.42 -0.41 14.10
C LEU A 7 12.09 1.03 13.72
N LEU A 8 12.82 2.01 14.26
CA LEU A 8 12.65 3.43 13.91
C LEU A 8 12.92 3.68 12.44
N GLU A 9 13.95 3.05 11.87
CA GLU A 9 14.27 3.19 10.45
C GLU A 9 13.17 2.60 9.55
N ARG A 10 12.56 1.48 9.94
CA ARG A 10 11.42 0.89 9.21
C ARG A 10 10.19 1.79 9.25
N ILE A 11 9.88 2.38 10.41
CA ILE A 11 8.80 3.35 10.56
C ILE A 11 9.04 4.55 9.63
N LYS A 12 10.24 5.14 9.64
CA LYS A 12 10.59 6.24 8.73
C LYS A 12 10.42 5.86 7.27
N ASN A 13 10.86 4.65 6.89
CA ASN A 13 10.74 4.16 5.51
C ASN A 13 9.29 3.93 5.10
N ARG A 14 8.42 3.47 6.02
CA ARG A 14 6.98 3.36 5.78
C ARG A 14 6.36 4.75 5.59
N ASP A 15 6.66 5.69 6.47
CA ASP A 15 6.09 7.04 6.41
C ASP A 15 6.54 7.77 5.13
N LYS A 16 7.79 7.56 4.71
CA LYS A 16 8.30 8.03 3.42
C LYS A 16 7.48 7.48 2.25
N LYS A 17 7.16 6.18 2.23
CA LYS A 17 6.33 5.56 1.18
C LYS A 17 4.93 6.18 1.12
N ILE A 18 4.33 6.47 2.27
CA ILE A 18 3.01 7.12 2.37
C ILE A 18 3.08 8.53 1.78
N GLU A 19 4.10 9.31 2.13
CA GLU A 19 4.30 10.66 1.60
C GLU A 19 4.57 10.65 0.09
N ASP A 20 5.41 9.73 -0.40
CA ASP A 20 5.68 9.57 -1.83
C ASP A 20 4.38 9.23 -2.60
N PHE A 21 3.51 8.37 -2.04
CA PHE A 21 2.21 8.05 -2.65
C PHE A 21 1.25 9.25 -2.63
N LYS A 22 1.23 10.03 -1.56
CA LYS A 22 0.44 11.27 -1.49
C LYS A 22 0.87 12.28 -2.57
N GLN A 23 2.16 12.35 -2.89
CA GLN A 23 2.66 13.19 -3.99
C GLN A 23 2.15 12.68 -5.35
N VAL A 24 2.14 11.36 -5.58
CA VAL A 24 1.51 10.75 -6.77
C VAL A 24 0.03 11.12 -6.86
N LEU A 25 -0.73 11.05 -5.78
CA LEU A 25 -2.15 11.43 -5.80
C LEU A 25 -2.38 12.91 -6.11
N THR A 26 -1.45 13.76 -5.68
CA THR A 26 -1.53 15.21 -5.90
C THR A 26 -1.31 15.57 -7.37
N SER A 27 -0.45 14.85 -8.10
CA SER A 27 -0.20 15.10 -9.54
C SER A 27 -1.39 14.72 -10.44
N ILE A 28 -2.37 13.95 -9.95
CA ILE A 28 -3.54 13.53 -10.73
C ILE A 28 -4.58 14.66 -10.79
N HIS A 29 -4.48 15.58 -11.75
CA HIS A 29 -5.20 16.87 -11.74
C HIS A 29 -6.75 16.85 -11.85
N LYS A 30 -7.39 15.74 -12.21
CA LYS A 30 -8.84 15.71 -12.53
C LYS A 30 -9.72 14.77 -11.66
N ASN A 31 -9.18 14.06 -10.68
CA ASN A 31 -10.00 13.21 -9.80
C ASN A 31 -10.63 13.99 -8.63
N GLU A 32 -11.82 13.57 -8.19
CA GLU A 32 -12.48 14.11 -7.00
C GLU A 32 -11.56 14.00 -5.77
N SER A 33 -11.47 15.09 -5.00
CA SER A 33 -10.68 15.18 -3.76
C SER A 33 -10.97 14.02 -2.79
N LYS A 34 -12.24 13.62 -2.67
CA LYS A 34 -12.67 12.54 -1.76
C LYS A 34 -12.13 11.16 -2.17
N THR A 35 -12.05 10.88 -3.47
CA THR A 35 -11.49 9.61 -3.98
C THR A 35 -10.00 9.50 -3.69
N LYS A 36 -9.25 10.60 -3.84
CA LYS A 36 -7.83 10.64 -3.51
C LYS A 36 -7.58 10.41 -2.02
N VAL A 37 -8.38 11.02 -1.15
CA VAL A 37 -8.31 10.78 0.30
C VAL A 37 -8.51 9.29 0.61
N LEU A 38 -9.54 8.68 0.03
CA LEU A 38 -9.81 7.25 0.24
C LEU A 38 -8.64 6.36 -0.25
N TRP A 39 -8.06 6.68 -1.41
CA TRP A 39 -6.89 5.95 -1.92
C TRP A 39 -5.67 6.08 -1.00
N LEU A 40 -5.44 7.27 -0.42
CA LEU A 40 -4.38 7.48 0.56
C LEU A 40 -4.62 6.64 1.83
N GLU A 41 -5.85 6.65 2.36
CA GLU A 41 -6.22 5.85 3.53
C GLU A 41 -6.04 4.34 3.28
N ILE A 42 -6.44 3.84 2.11
CA ILE A 42 -6.25 2.43 1.72
C ILE A 42 -4.77 2.10 1.64
N TYR A 43 -3.96 2.96 1.02
CA TYR A 43 -2.52 2.76 0.91
C TYR A 43 -1.86 2.72 2.29
N GLU A 44 -2.13 3.73 3.13
CA GLU A 44 -1.60 3.83 4.48
C GLU A 44 -1.96 2.61 5.33
N ASN A 45 -3.21 2.16 5.26
CA ASN A 45 -3.67 0.96 5.95
C ASN A 45 -2.90 -0.27 5.47
N ALA A 46 -2.80 -0.49 4.16
CA ALA A 46 -2.14 -1.67 3.60
C ALA A 46 -0.64 -1.72 3.94
N VAL A 47 0.08 -0.59 3.83
CA VAL A 47 1.52 -0.58 4.18
C VAL A 47 1.74 -0.74 5.68
N THR A 48 0.87 -0.19 6.52
CA THR A 48 0.96 -0.31 7.98
C THR A 48 0.64 -1.72 8.44
N ASP A 49 -0.43 -2.33 7.93
CA ASP A 49 -0.81 -3.70 8.27
C ASP A 49 0.26 -4.70 7.85
N ARG A 50 0.85 -4.52 6.65
CA ARG A 50 1.94 -5.37 6.16
C ARG A 50 3.16 -5.27 7.06
N GLU A 51 3.51 -4.07 7.50
CA GLU A 51 4.65 -3.82 8.38
C GLU A 51 4.44 -4.42 9.77
N ASN A 52 3.27 -4.22 10.36
CA ASN A 52 2.91 -4.81 11.65
C ASN A 52 2.92 -6.34 11.59
N ALA A 53 2.36 -6.93 10.53
CA ALA A 53 2.39 -8.38 10.33
C ALA A 53 3.81 -8.91 10.17
N TYR A 54 4.70 -8.16 9.50
CA TYR A 54 6.10 -8.52 9.36
C TYR A 54 6.83 -8.52 10.71
N ILE A 55 6.65 -7.50 11.54
CA ILE A 55 7.28 -7.41 12.87
C ILE A 55 6.89 -8.61 13.72
N LEU A 56 5.59 -8.92 13.79
CA LEU A 56 5.06 -10.07 14.53
C LEU A 56 5.54 -11.40 13.94
N PHE A 57 5.63 -11.50 12.61
CA PHE A 57 6.19 -12.67 11.94
C PHE A 57 7.63 -12.90 12.34
N HIS A 58 8.47 -11.85 12.30
CA HIS A 58 9.88 -11.97 12.64
C HIS A 58 10.06 -12.41 14.10
N GLU A 59 9.32 -11.81 15.04
CA GLU A 59 9.32 -12.23 16.45
C GLU A 59 8.92 -13.71 16.62
N ALA A 60 7.79 -14.11 16.04
CA ALA A 60 7.30 -15.48 16.09
C ALA A 60 8.29 -16.47 15.43
N TYR A 61 8.90 -16.09 14.32
CA TYR A 61 9.84 -16.93 13.58
C TYR A 61 11.09 -17.25 14.41
N THR A 62 11.62 -16.26 15.14
CA THR A 62 12.77 -16.48 16.03
C THR A 62 12.45 -17.41 17.21
N THR A 63 11.18 -17.51 17.60
CA THR A 63 10.74 -18.41 18.68
C THR A 63 10.50 -19.83 18.19
N MET A 64 10.03 -19.98 16.94
CA MET A 64 9.72 -21.28 16.33
C MET A 64 10.92 -22.22 16.24
N MET A 65 12.13 -21.69 16.07
CA MET A 65 13.35 -22.47 15.81
C MET A 65 13.91 -23.21 17.05
N LYS A 66 13.22 -23.16 18.20
CA LYS A 66 13.75 -23.67 19.48
C LYS A 66 13.48 -25.15 19.74
N SER A 67 12.32 -25.69 19.31
CA SER A 67 12.04 -27.14 19.32
C SER A 67 10.82 -27.48 18.46
N THR A 68 10.57 -28.79 18.29
CA THR A 68 9.36 -29.31 17.63
C THR A 68 8.06 -28.82 18.27
N ALA A 69 8.05 -28.63 19.60
CA ALA A 69 6.85 -28.15 20.30
C ALA A 69 6.55 -26.69 19.95
N GLU A 70 7.56 -25.79 19.95
CA GLU A 70 7.37 -24.41 19.50
C GLU A 70 7.03 -24.34 18.01
N HIS A 71 7.56 -25.25 17.18
CA HIS A 71 7.18 -25.34 15.77
C HIS A 71 5.68 -25.61 15.59
N ILE A 72 5.14 -26.60 16.29
CA ILE A 72 3.71 -26.94 16.23
C ILE A 72 2.85 -25.77 16.72
N ALA A 73 3.26 -25.07 17.78
CA ALA A 73 2.52 -23.95 18.33
C ALA A 73 2.57 -22.69 17.44
N THR A 74 3.73 -22.40 16.84
CA THR A 74 4.00 -21.11 16.17
C THR A 74 3.76 -21.15 14.66
N GLY A 75 3.89 -22.32 14.04
CA GLY A 75 3.68 -22.50 12.59
C GLY A 75 2.35 -21.94 12.07
N PRO A 76 1.20 -22.26 12.69
CA PRO A 76 -0.10 -21.70 12.30
C PRO A 76 -0.19 -20.17 12.44
N ILE A 77 0.54 -19.60 13.41
CA ILE A 77 0.58 -18.15 13.64
C ILE A 77 1.37 -17.47 12.52
N LEU A 78 2.54 -18.01 12.16
CA LEU A 78 3.34 -17.51 11.04
C LEU A 78 2.55 -17.52 9.73
N ASN A 79 1.80 -18.60 9.48
CA ASN A 79 0.95 -18.69 8.29
C ASN A 79 -0.08 -17.55 8.25
N LYS A 80 -0.74 -17.22 9.38
CA LYS A 80 -1.68 -16.09 9.45
C LYS A 80 -1.02 -14.74 9.15
N TYR A 81 0.22 -14.53 9.60
CA TYR A 81 0.95 -13.29 9.29
C TYR A 81 1.33 -13.22 7.82
N LEU A 82 1.74 -14.33 7.21
CA LEU A 82 1.99 -14.41 5.75
C LEU A 82 0.72 -14.13 4.95
N GLU A 83 -0.42 -14.72 5.34
CA GLU A 83 -1.72 -14.44 4.71
C GLU A 83 -2.11 -12.96 4.84
N ARG A 84 -1.87 -12.33 6.00
CA ARG A 84 -2.13 -10.89 6.19
C ARG A 84 -1.25 -10.02 5.31
N MET A 85 0.05 -10.33 5.23
CA MET A 85 0.98 -9.62 4.33
C MET A 85 0.59 -9.79 2.86
N ASN A 86 0.14 -10.98 2.45
CA ASN A 86 -0.35 -11.24 1.10
C ASN A 86 -1.61 -10.41 0.80
N LYS A 87 -2.59 -10.40 1.71
CA LYS A 87 -3.79 -9.58 1.56
C LYS A 87 -3.48 -8.08 1.42
N ALA A 88 -2.49 -7.57 2.15
CA ALA A 88 -2.03 -6.20 1.98
C ALA A 88 -1.42 -5.96 0.58
N ASN A 89 -0.66 -6.93 0.04
CA ASN A 89 -0.16 -6.84 -1.33
C ASN A 89 -1.30 -6.83 -2.36
N ASP A 90 -2.33 -7.65 -2.18
CA ASP A 90 -3.52 -7.66 -3.05
C ASP A 90 -4.24 -6.30 -3.03
N GLN A 91 -4.37 -5.68 -1.86
CA GLN A 91 -4.93 -4.33 -1.73
C GLN A 91 -4.10 -3.28 -2.48
N LEU A 92 -2.76 -3.35 -2.38
CA LEU A 92 -1.86 -2.44 -3.06
C LEU A 92 -1.91 -2.61 -4.59
N LEU A 93 -1.94 -3.86 -5.08
CA LEU A 93 -2.11 -4.15 -6.50
C LEU A 93 -3.44 -3.60 -7.00
N LYS A 94 -4.53 -3.83 -6.25
CA LYS A 94 -5.84 -3.33 -6.64
C LYS A 94 -5.89 -1.81 -6.68
N LEU A 95 -5.24 -1.15 -5.72
CA LEU A 95 -5.14 0.29 -5.68
C LEU A 95 -4.36 0.83 -6.89
N ALA A 96 -3.25 0.18 -7.26
CA ALA A 96 -2.46 0.54 -8.43
C ALA A 96 -3.29 0.47 -9.72
N GLU A 97 -4.07 -0.60 -9.90
CA GLU A 97 -5.01 -0.71 -11.04
C GLU A 97 -6.03 0.43 -11.08
N LEU A 98 -6.61 0.78 -9.92
CA LEU A 98 -7.62 1.84 -9.83
C LEU A 98 -7.03 3.21 -10.16
N VAL A 99 -5.83 3.50 -9.67
CA VAL A 99 -5.12 4.74 -9.94
C VAL A 99 -4.77 4.83 -11.43
N ALA A 100 -4.16 3.79 -12.01
CA ALA A 100 -3.80 3.76 -13.42
C ALA A 100 -5.02 3.93 -14.35
N LYS A 101 -6.12 3.23 -14.05
CA LYS A 101 -7.38 3.37 -14.81
C LYS A 101 -7.94 4.79 -14.73
N ALA A 102 -7.80 5.45 -13.59
CA ALA A 102 -8.24 6.82 -13.45
C ALA A 102 -7.37 7.76 -14.28
N GLU A 103 -6.04 7.61 -14.27
CA GLU A 103 -5.13 8.36 -15.14
C GLU A 103 -5.46 8.19 -16.63
N GLU A 104 -5.72 6.97 -17.08
CA GLU A 104 -6.15 6.71 -18.46
C GLU A 104 -7.44 7.46 -18.83
N ASN A 105 -8.45 7.45 -17.96
CA ASN A 105 -9.70 8.17 -18.19
C ASN A 105 -9.51 9.69 -18.28
N LEU A 106 -8.46 10.25 -17.67
CA LEU A 106 -8.14 11.68 -17.80
C LEU A 106 -7.46 12.02 -19.12
N THR A 107 -6.72 11.07 -19.71
CA THR A 107 -6.06 11.24 -21.01
C THR A 107 -6.97 11.04 -22.22
N LYS A 108 -8.16 10.45 -22.03
CA LYS A 108 -9.20 10.46 -23.07
C LYS A 108 -9.74 11.87 -23.23
N ILE A 109 -9.17 12.60 -24.18
CA ILE A 109 -9.68 13.90 -24.63
C ILE A 109 -11.11 13.69 -25.10
N ASP A 110 -12.05 14.44 -24.51
CA ASP A 110 -13.43 14.47 -24.97
C ASP A 110 -13.45 15.06 -26.39
N PRO A 111 -13.98 14.35 -27.40
CA PRO A 111 -14.12 14.89 -28.75
C PRO A 111 -14.81 16.26 -28.77
N ASP A 112 -15.76 16.50 -27.86
CA ASP A 112 -16.48 17.76 -27.77
C ASP A 112 -15.60 18.90 -27.21
N ASP A 113 -14.67 18.60 -26.30
CA ASP A 113 -13.62 19.55 -25.87
C ASP A 113 -12.68 19.90 -27.03
N LEU A 114 -12.37 18.92 -27.89
CA LEU A 114 -11.51 19.11 -29.07
C LEU A 114 -12.21 19.98 -30.13
N PHE A 115 -13.50 19.75 -30.39
CA PHE A 115 -14.29 20.54 -31.33
C PHE A 115 -14.54 21.97 -30.85
N SER A 116 -14.64 22.18 -29.54
CA SER A 116 -14.79 23.50 -28.95
C SER A 116 -13.54 24.37 -29.16
N GLN A 117 -12.34 23.79 -29.07
CA GLN A 117 -11.07 24.50 -29.33
C GLN A 117 -10.85 24.85 -30.81
N ILE A 118 -11.48 24.13 -31.74
CA ILE A 118 -11.38 24.39 -33.18
C ILE A 118 -12.29 25.55 -33.61
N LYS A 119 -13.42 25.78 -32.92
CA LYS A 119 -14.41 26.82 -33.28
C LYS A 119 -14.03 28.25 -32.86
N GLU A 120 -12.99 28.44 -32.05
CA GLU A 120 -12.51 29.76 -31.64
C GLU A 120 -11.40 30.34 -32.53
N ASN A 121 -11.07 29.68 -33.66
CA ASN A 121 -10.21 30.24 -34.73
C ASN A 121 -10.97 30.36 -36.04
#